data_AF-G4ZHH7-F1
#
_entry.id   AF-G4ZHH7-F1
#
_cell.length_a   1.000
_cell.length_b   1.000
_cell.length_c   1.000
_cell.angle_alpha   90.00
_cell.angle_beta   90.00
_cell.angle_gamma   90.00
#
_symmetry.space_group_name_H-M   'P 1'
#
loop_
_entity.id
_entity.type
_entity.pdbx_description
1 polymer ?
#
loop_
_entity_poly.entity_id
_entity_poly.type
_entity_poly.pdbx_seq_one_letter_code
_entity_poly.pdbx_strand_id
1 'polypeptide(L)'
;MPTLQTPTRRPTGTTLLRSWPTPSFTDAQRFRVDEDYALSSHWNGGNLKNATLNPLNVSVDHKIVFAPHAHAHGVRPQNYFYTPDSNCTDDVEHKLGCSDSHFACSSYEHISVPETLLHYEVAMREALGDLRAQRKIPLVLGAFSGVYGVAQPHQTAVLDYLIDLAASLQGGYFYALNPDVERYSEDSGDGQAGTMAVTHYGLMQTSSWQEPYADLLEALQRIPSTEIPCFGGKESSGGSSVPAANRDAAFALLVISLAFFLCDP
;
A
#
# COMPACT_ATOMS: atom_id res chain seq x y z
N MET A 1 -42.04 69.66 -1.70
CA MET A 1 -42.28 69.04 -0.37
C MET A 1 -42.70 67.58 -0.60
N PRO A 2 -42.30 66.61 0.24
CA PRO A 2 -41.08 65.80 0.03
C PRO A 2 -41.33 64.32 -0.34
N THR A 3 -40.29 63.75 -0.96
CA THR A 3 -39.71 62.38 -0.89
C THR A 3 -40.53 61.16 -0.48
N LEU A 4 -40.38 60.09 -1.28
CA LEU A 4 -40.00 58.77 -0.77
C LEU A 4 -39.10 58.06 -1.79
N GLN A 5 -37.79 58.16 -1.59
CA GLN A 5 -36.80 57.26 -2.19
C GLN A 5 -36.32 56.32 -1.09
N THR A 6 -36.57 55.02 -1.26
CA THR A 6 -36.06 53.96 -0.39
C THR A 6 -34.61 53.65 -0.81
N PRO A 7 -33.63 53.68 0.12
CA PRO A 7 -32.25 53.37 -0.23
C PRO A 7 -32.05 51.85 -0.30
N THR A 8 -31.63 51.36 -1.46
CA THR A 8 -31.06 50.02 -1.62
C THR A 8 -29.65 50.00 -1.02
N ARG A 9 -29.50 49.44 0.19
CA ARG A 9 -28.18 49.08 0.73
C ARG A 9 -27.59 47.95 -0.11
N ARG A 10 -26.52 48.24 -0.87
CA ARG A 10 -25.58 47.21 -1.32
C ARG A 10 -24.88 46.62 -0.10
N PRO A 11 -24.76 45.28 0.03
CA PRO A 11 -23.82 44.70 0.95
C PRO A 11 -22.41 44.99 0.44
N THR A 12 -21.62 45.75 1.19
CA THR A 12 -20.16 45.79 1.04
C THR A 12 -19.62 44.45 1.51
N GLY A 13 -19.60 43.48 0.60
CA GLY A 13 -18.84 42.25 0.78
C GLY A 13 -17.36 42.59 0.67
N THR A 14 -16.67 42.68 1.80
CA THR A 14 -15.21 42.68 1.85
C THR A 14 -14.73 41.35 1.28
N THR A 15 -14.25 41.36 0.03
CA THR A 15 -13.61 40.19 -0.56
C THR A 15 -12.26 39.98 0.14
N LEU A 16 -12.22 39.12 1.15
CA LEU A 16 -10.98 38.55 1.66
C LEU A 16 -10.45 37.53 0.64
N LEU A 17 -9.86 38.04 -0.44
CA LEU A 17 -8.96 37.24 -1.29
C LEU A 17 -7.65 37.06 -0.50
N ARG A 18 -7.64 36.12 0.45
CA ARG A 18 -6.39 35.45 0.80
C ARG A 18 -6.04 34.53 -0.37
N SER A 19 -5.29 35.06 -1.32
CA SER A 19 -4.52 34.24 -2.24
C SER A 19 -3.55 33.41 -1.40
N TRP A 20 -3.90 32.15 -1.16
CA TRP A 20 -2.90 31.19 -0.73
C TRP A 20 -1.86 31.12 -1.86
N PRO A 21 -0.57 31.36 -1.59
CA PRO A 21 0.45 31.13 -2.61
C PRO A 21 0.36 29.66 -2.98
N THR A 22 0.01 29.40 -4.24
CA THR A 22 0.20 28.08 -4.84
C THR A 22 1.69 27.76 -4.68
N PRO A 23 2.07 26.64 -4.05
CA PRO A 23 3.47 26.23 -4.07
C PRO A 23 3.81 25.93 -5.52
N SER A 24 4.51 26.86 -6.19
CA SER A 24 5.04 26.63 -7.52
C SER A 24 6.25 25.73 -7.34
N PHE A 25 6.08 24.44 -7.65
CA PHE A 25 7.23 23.56 -7.69
C PHE A 25 8.18 24.07 -8.77
N THR A 26 9.37 24.50 -8.37
CA THR A 26 10.43 24.95 -9.29
C THR A 26 10.97 23.76 -10.07
N ASP A 27 11.64 23.98 -11.21
CA ASP A 27 12.28 22.90 -11.98
C ASP A 27 13.31 22.09 -11.17
N ALA A 28 13.81 22.64 -10.05
CA ALA A 28 14.67 21.93 -9.08
C ALA A 28 13.92 20.90 -8.22
N GLN A 29 12.59 20.91 -8.22
CA GLN A 29 11.70 19.98 -7.49
C GLN A 29 11.07 18.94 -8.42
N ARG A 30 11.34 19.01 -9.73
CA ARG A 30 11.07 17.89 -10.63
C ARG A 30 12.19 16.88 -10.43
N PHE A 31 11.82 15.65 -10.11
CA PHE A 31 12.74 14.52 -10.25
C PHE A 31 13.14 14.45 -11.72
N ARG A 32 14.29 15.04 -12.07
CA ARG A 32 14.91 14.84 -13.36
C ARG A 32 15.59 13.48 -13.27
N VAL A 33 14.89 12.54 -13.87
CA VAL A 33 15.41 11.25 -14.24
C VAL A 33 16.51 11.54 -15.26
N ASP A 34 17.78 11.35 -14.88
CA ASP A 34 18.95 11.57 -15.76
C ASP A 34 18.80 10.77 -17.07
N GLU A 35 19.45 11.18 -18.16
CA GLU A 35 19.46 10.41 -19.42
C GLU A 35 20.05 9.00 -19.22
N ASP A 36 20.89 8.84 -18.18
CA ASP A 36 21.46 7.56 -17.73
C ASP A 36 20.60 6.82 -16.68
N TYR A 37 19.34 7.21 -16.47
CA TYR A 37 18.45 6.47 -15.58
C TYR A 37 18.10 5.12 -16.20
N ALA A 38 18.89 4.12 -15.85
CA ALA A 38 18.48 2.74 -15.96
C ALA A 38 17.12 2.59 -15.25
N LEU A 39 16.16 1.90 -15.88
CA LEU A 39 14.87 1.59 -15.29
C LEU A 39 15.09 1.08 -13.86
N SER A 40 14.72 1.91 -12.88
CA SER A 40 14.85 1.57 -11.46
C SER A 40 14.12 0.27 -11.19
N SER A 41 14.80 -0.69 -10.57
CA SER A 41 14.17 -1.91 -10.06
C SER A 41 13.24 -1.65 -8.87
N HIS A 42 13.25 -0.43 -8.31
CA HIS A 42 12.35 -0.03 -7.24
C HIS A 42 10.93 0.27 -7.76
N TRP A 43 9.95 0.11 -6.87
CA TRP A 43 8.55 0.44 -7.13
C TRP A 43 8.37 1.90 -7.58
N ASN A 44 7.34 2.14 -8.39
CA ASN A 44 6.91 3.49 -8.72
C ASN A 44 6.57 4.26 -7.44
N GLY A 45 7.26 5.39 -7.22
CA GLY A 45 7.16 6.15 -5.97
C GLY A 45 7.97 5.57 -4.79
N GLY A 46 8.76 4.52 -4.99
CA GLY A 46 9.56 3.87 -3.94
C GLY A 46 11.02 4.34 -3.84
N ASN A 47 11.58 4.92 -4.91
CA ASN A 47 12.98 5.33 -4.94
C ASN A 47 13.20 6.73 -4.34
N LEU A 48 13.77 6.78 -3.14
CA LEU A 48 14.15 7.98 -2.40
C LEU A 48 15.65 8.04 -2.09
N LYS A 49 16.49 7.24 -2.78
CA LYS A 49 17.92 7.05 -2.49
C LYS A 49 18.68 8.38 -2.35
N ASN A 50 18.33 9.35 -3.19
CA ASN A 50 18.97 10.65 -3.29
C ASN A 50 18.22 11.79 -2.57
N ALA A 51 17.18 11.48 -1.79
CA ALA A 51 16.35 12.50 -1.13
C ALA A 51 17.13 13.33 -0.09
N THR A 52 18.18 12.77 0.51
CA THR A 52 19.08 13.49 1.43
C THR A 52 20.13 14.34 0.70
N LEU A 53 20.53 13.93 -0.51
CA LEU A 53 21.49 14.66 -1.36
C LEU A 53 20.82 15.83 -2.08
N ASN A 54 19.54 15.69 -2.41
CA ASN A 54 18.72 16.70 -3.07
C ASN A 54 17.50 17.02 -2.19
N PRO A 55 17.69 17.70 -1.05
CA PRO A 55 16.62 17.94 -0.09
C PRO A 55 15.56 18.86 -0.70
N LEU A 56 14.29 18.52 -0.46
CA LEU A 56 13.16 19.38 -0.79
C LEU A 56 13.27 20.68 0.03
N ASN A 57 13.28 21.82 -0.67
CA ASN A 57 13.25 23.13 -0.03
C ASN A 57 11.84 23.70 -0.05
N VAL A 58 11.27 23.96 1.13
CA VAL A 58 9.95 24.57 1.30
C VAL A 58 10.09 25.79 2.21
N SER A 59 9.29 26.83 1.98
CA SER A 59 9.37 28.08 2.74
C SER A 59 8.85 28.00 4.18
N VAL A 60 8.34 26.83 4.59
CA VAL A 60 7.74 26.61 5.91
C VAL A 60 8.34 25.34 6.51
N ASP A 61 8.93 25.47 7.68
CA ASP A 61 9.54 24.36 8.39
C ASP A 61 8.52 23.27 8.76
N HIS A 62 9.01 22.03 8.86
CA HIS A 62 8.23 20.87 9.32
C HIS A 62 6.99 20.55 8.47
N LYS A 63 7.05 20.78 7.15
CA LYS A 63 5.96 20.46 6.20
C LYS A 63 6.24 19.30 5.25
N ILE A 64 7.42 18.70 5.34
CA ILE A 64 7.81 17.58 4.48
C ILE A 64 7.65 16.26 5.25
N VAL A 65 7.06 15.28 4.57
CA VAL A 65 7.03 13.87 4.96
C VAL A 65 7.39 13.07 3.71
N PHE A 66 8.27 12.08 3.86
CA PHE A 66 8.54 11.14 2.78
C PHE A 66 7.59 9.94 2.87
N ALA A 67 7.08 9.52 1.71
CA ALA A 67 6.05 8.49 1.62
C ALA A 67 6.33 7.46 0.51
N PRO A 68 7.39 6.64 0.60
CA PRO A 68 7.73 5.70 -0.45
C PRO A 68 6.70 4.58 -0.55
N HIS A 69 6.51 4.08 -1.77
CA HIS A 69 5.77 2.84 -2.04
C HIS A 69 6.70 1.63 -1.97
N ALA A 70 6.23 0.54 -1.38
CA ALA A 70 7.00 -0.70 -1.27
C ALA A 70 6.08 -1.92 -1.27
N HIS A 71 6.24 -2.82 -2.24
CA HIS A 71 5.32 -3.93 -2.44
C HIS A 71 6.05 -5.28 -2.51
N ALA A 72 5.32 -6.34 -2.15
CA ALA A 72 5.70 -7.70 -2.45
C ALA A 72 5.43 -8.06 -3.92
N HIS A 73 5.81 -9.28 -4.28
CA HIS A 73 5.68 -9.88 -5.61
C HIS A 73 4.32 -9.67 -6.30
N GLY A 74 3.23 -9.59 -5.52
CA GLY A 74 1.88 -9.51 -6.03
C GLY A 74 1.51 -8.23 -6.77
N VAL A 75 2.32 -7.16 -6.72
CA VAL A 75 2.08 -5.99 -7.60
C VAL A 75 2.69 -6.18 -8.97
N ARG A 76 3.91 -6.73 -9.02
CA ARG A 76 4.63 -7.07 -10.25
C ARG A 76 5.77 -8.01 -9.87
N PRO A 77 5.99 -9.11 -10.59
CA PRO A 77 7.17 -9.93 -10.35
C PRO A 77 8.45 -9.14 -10.65
N GLN A 78 9.27 -8.95 -9.63
CA GLN A 78 10.54 -8.23 -9.72
C GLN A 78 11.72 -9.20 -9.77
N ASN A 79 12.75 -8.85 -10.54
CA ASN A 79 13.90 -9.72 -10.83
C ASN A 79 14.70 -10.20 -9.61
N TYR A 80 14.57 -9.52 -8.46
CA TYR A 80 15.27 -9.89 -7.23
C TYR A 80 14.53 -10.94 -6.39
N PHE A 81 13.45 -11.52 -6.92
CA PHE A 81 12.66 -12.53 -6.22
C PHE A 81 12.68 -13.93 -6.88
N TYR A 82 13.32 -14.08 -8.03
CA TYR A 82 13.44 -15.33 -8.76
C TYR A 82 14.85 -15.48 -9.34
N THR A 83 15.20 -16.67 -9.79
CA THR A 83 16.54 -16.92 -10.35
C THR A 83 16.73 -16.13 -11.66
N PRO A 84 17.95 -15.65 -11.97
CA PRO A 84 18.22 -14.96 -13.24
C PRO A 84 17.82 -15.81 -14.48
N ASP A 85 17.91 -17.13 -14.37
CA ASP A 85 17.55 -18.09 -15.41
C ASP A 85 16.05 -18.12 -15.70
N SER A 86 15.21 -17.53 -14.84
CA SER A 86 13.76 -17.44 -15.07
C SER A 86 13.39 -16.58 -16.30
N ASN A 87 14.25 -15.62 -16.67
CA ASN A 87 14.11 -14.77 -17.87
C ASN A 87 12.66 -14.30 -18.12
N CYS A 88 12.14 -13.54 -17.16
CA CYS A 88 10.76 -13.06 -17.19
C CYS A 88 10.59 -11.75 -17.97
N THR A 89 9.40 -11.58 -18.55
CA THR A 89 9.01 -10.44 -19.41
C THR A 89 7.53 -10.11 -19.23
N ASP A 90 7.18 -8.82 -19.42
CA ASP A 90 5.82 -8.30 -19.47
C ASP A 90 5.27 -8.10 -20.90
N ASP A 91 6.01 -8.55 -21.91
CA ASP A 91 5.66 -8.40 -23.34
C ASP A 91 4.85 -9.61 -23.85
N VAL A 92 3.95 -10.15 -23.03
CA VAL A 92 3.21 -11.37 -23.36
C VAL A 92 1.71 -11.13 -23.27
N GLU A 93 1.00 -11.48 -24.35
CA GLU A 93 -0.46 -11.39 -24.42
C GLU A 93 -1.08 -12.67 -23.84
N HIS A 94 -1.91 -12.51 -22.79
CA HIS A 94 -2.85 -13.49 -22.23
C HIS A 94 -2.38 -14.96 -22.30
N LYS A 95 -1.31 -15.31 -21.57
CA LYS A 95 -0.76 -16.68 -21.59
C LYS A 95 -1.73 -17.76 -21.11
N LEU A 96 -2.72 -17.41 -20.28
CA LEU A 96 -3.80 -18.32 -19.87
C LEU A 96 -5.11 -17.79 -20.44
N GLY A 97 -5.94 -18.69 -21.01
CA GLY A 97 -7.20 -18.31 -21.64
C GLY A 97 -8.24 -17.66 -20.70
N CYS A 98 -8.02 -17.73 -19.39
CA CYS A 98 -8.86 -17.14 -18.36
C CYS A 98 -8.13 -16.09 -17.50
N SER A 99 -6.91 -15.67 -17.87
CA SER A 99 -6.19 -14.64 -17.13
C SER A 99 -5.81 -13.44 -17.99
N ASP A 100 -5.90 -12.27 -17.39
CA ASP A 100 -5.33 -11.02 -17.92
C ASP A 100 -3.86 -10.86 -17.53
N SER A 101 -3.14 -12.00 -17.38
CA SER A 101 -1.72 -11.97 -17.02
C SER A 101 -0.90 -11.45 -18.19
N HIS A 102 -0.25 -10.31 -17.97
CA HIS A 102 0.70 -9.72 -18.91
C HIS A 102 2.14 -10.18 -18.63
N PHE A 103 2.37 -11.06 -17.65
CA PHE A 103 3.71 -11.40 -17.19
C PHE A 103 4.01 -12.89 -17.34
N ALA A 104 5.18 -13.21 -17.91
CA ALA A 104 5.59 -14.59 -18.01
C ALA A 104 7.10 -14.80 -18.05
N CYS A 105 7.53 -16.04 -17.80
CA CYS A 105 8.92 -16.45 -17.68
C CYS A 105 9.20 -17.64 -18.60
N SER A 106 10.46 -17.86 -18.98
CA SER A 106 10.84 -19.06 -19.74
C SER A 106 10.88 -20.30 -18.85
N SER A 107 11.29 -20.14 -17.60
CA SER A 107 11.45 -21.21 -16.61
C SER A 107 11.43 -20.61 -15.21
N TYR A 108 10.25 -20.20 -14.77
CA TYR A 108 10.12 -19.55 -13.47
C TYR A 108 10.58 -20.46 -12.33
N GLU A 109 11.59 -20.01 -11.60
CA GLU A 109 12.15 -20.71 -10.46
C GLU A 109 12.30 -19.74 -9.28
N HIS A 110 11.65 -20.07 -8.18
CA HIS A 110 11.78 -19.34 -6.93
C HIS A 110 13.19 -19.51 -6.37
N ILE A 111 13.77 -18.40 -5.90
CA ILE A 111 14.85 -18.47 -4.91
C ILE A 111 14.28 -18.97 -3.57
N SER A 112 15.11 -19.12 -2.53
CA SER A 112 14.57 -19.48 -1.20
C SER A 112 13.91 -18.27 -0.50
N VAL A 113 12.91 -18.49 0.37
CA VAL A 113 12.28 -17.39 1.14
C VAL A 113 13.30 -16.52 1.91
N PRO A 114 14.31 -17.09 2.60
CA PRO A 114 15.35 -16.28 3.24
C PRO A 114 16.15 -15.42 2.25
N GLU A 115 16.43 -15.94 1.06
CA GLU A 115 17.15 -15.22 0.01
C GLU A 115 16.30 -14.10 -0.59
N THR A 116 15.00 -14.35 -0.82
CA THR A 116 14.01 -13.32 -1.17
C THR A 116 14.03 -12.17 -0.17
N LEU A 117 14.00 -12.47 1.12
CA LEU A 117 14.01 -11.43 2.15
C LEU A 117 15.34 -10.65 2.15
N LEU A 118 16.47 -11.34 2.02
CA LEU A 118 17.79 -10.71 1.92
C LEU A 118 17.87 -9.74 0.74
N HIS A 119 17.43 -10.17 -0.44
CA HIS A 119 17.41 -9.33 -1.64
C HIS A 119 16.46 -8.14 -1.49
N TYR A 120 15.28 -8.37 -0.92
CA TYR A 120 14.31 -7.31 -0.69
C TYR A 120 14.84 -6.25 0.29
N GLU A 121 15.50 -6.66 1.37
CA GLU A 121 16.12 -5.75 2.32
C GLU A 121 17.24 -4.91 1.69
N VAL A 122 18.04 -5.49 0.79
CA VAL A 122 19.04 -4.75 0.02
C VAL A 122 18.37 -3.71 -0.87
N ALA A 123 17.35 -4.10 -1.64
CA ALA A 123 16.60 -3.20 -2.52
C ALA A 123 15.95 -2.05 -1.73
N MET A 124 15.35 -2.34 -0.57
CA MET A 124 14.75 -1.33 0.30
C MET A 124 15.78 -0.40 0.94
N ARG A 125 16.94 -0.91 1.36
CA ARG A 125 18.02 -0.08 1.89
C ARG A 125 18.57 0.86 0.83
N GLU A 126 18.73 0.38 -0.39
CA GLU A 126 19.12 1.20 -1.52
C GLU A 126 18.07 2.26 -1.83
N ALA A 127 16.80 1.86 -1.95
CA ALA A 127 15.69 2.75 -2.27
C ALA A 127 15.52 3.87 -1.24
N LEU A 128 15.75 3.60 0.05
CA LEU A 128 15.59 4.60 1.11
C LEU A 128 16.85 5.43 1.37
N GLY A 129 18.02 4.98 0.88
CA GLY A 129 19.30 5.62 1.12
C GLY A 129 19.53 5.94 2.60
N ASP A 130 19.97 7.17 2.87
CA ASP A 130 20.30 7.63 4.23
C ASP A 130 19.09 8.09 5.05
N LEU A 131 17.87 8.11 4.50
CA LEU A 131 16.70 8.68 5.17
C LEU A 131 16.44 8.01 6.54
N ARG A 132 16.55 6.68 6.59
CA ARG A 132 16.33 5.92 7.83
C ARG A 132 17.39 6.20 8.88
N ALA A 133 18.65 6.39 8.47
CA ALA A 133 19.76 6.64 9.38
C ALA A 133 19.70 8.07 9.95
N GLN A 134 19.34 9.06 9.13
CA GLN A 134 19.33 10.47 9.55
C GLN A 134 18.15 10.83 10.46
N ARG A 135 16.97 10.23 10.27
CA ARG A 135 15.74 10.49 11.06
C ARG A 135 15.34 11.97 11.20
N LYS A 136 15.72 12.82 10.23
CA LYS A 136 15.46 14.27 10.26
C LYS A 136 14.07 14.65 9.76
N ILE A 137 13.55 13.90 8.79
CA ILE A 137 12.25 14.12 8.15
C ILE A 137 11.41 12.85 8.41
N PRO A 138 10.14 12.99 8.82
CA PRO A 138 9.27 11.84 9.02
C PRO A 138 9.15 10.98 7.75
N LEU A 139 9.11 9.67 7.95
CA LEU A 139 8.98 8.65 6.92
C LEU A 139 7.80 7.75 7.28
N VAL A 140 6.85 7.63 6.35
CA VAL A 140 5.67 6.75 6.43
C VAL A 140 5.69 5.88 5.18
N LEU A 141 5.34 4.59 5.25
CA LEU A 141 5.15 3.85 3.99
C LEU A 141 3.89 4.36 3.29
N GLY A 142 4.06 5.05 2.17
CA GLY A 142 2.96 5.70 1.43
C GLY A 142 1.96 4.69 0.87
N ALA A 143 2.47 3.52 0.48
CA ALA A 143 1.67 2.34 0.17
C ALA A 143 2.54 1.09 0.38
N PHE A 144 1.98 0.06 0.99
CA PHE A 144 2.62 -1.27 1.01
C PHE A 144 1.60 -2.39 0.82
N SER A 145 2.00 -3.49 0.18
CA SER A 145 1.03 -4.52 -0.20
C SER A 145 1.66 -5.86 -0.56
N GLY A 146 0.84 -6.91 -0.55
CA GLY A 146 1.14 -8.24 -1.08
C GLY A 146 -0.07 -9.15 -0.91
N VAL A 147 0.02 -10.36 -1.43
CA VAL A 147 -0.89 -11.45 -1.05
C VAL A 147 -0.32 -12.12 0.20
N TYR A 148 -1.13 -12.26 1.25
CA TYR A 148 -0.69 -12.80 2.53
C TYR A 148 -1.29 -14.19 2.76
N GLY A 149 -0.49 -15.08 3.35
CA GLY A 149 -0.92 -16.41 3.78
C GLY A 149 0.02 -17.51 3.33
N VAL A 150 -0.18 -18.71 3.89
CA VAL A 150 0.71 -19.87 3.70
C VAL A 150 0.83 -20.34 2.25
N ALA A 151 -0.13 -20.00 1.40
CA ALA A 151 -0.09 -20.31 -0.03
C ALA A 151 0.84 -19.38 -0.82
N GLN A 152 1.32 -18.29 -0.21
CA GLN A 152 2.16 -17.26 -0.83
C GLN A 152 3.33 -16.93 0.13
N PRO A 153 4.23 -17.89 0.41
CA PRO A 153 5.26 -17.75 1.44
C PRO A 153 6.28 -16.64 1.16
N HIS A 154 6.63 -16.35 -0.09
CA HIS A 154 7.59 -15.28 -0.44
C HIS A 154 6.98 -13.89 -0.20
N GLN A 155 5.75 -13.68 -0.65
CA GLN A 155 5.00 -12.45 -0.46
C GLN A 155 4.66 -12.24 1.01
N THR A 156 4.32 -13.30 1.73
CA THR A 156 4.10 -13.26 3.18
C THR A 156 5.35 -12.77 3.91
N ALA A 157 6.52 -13.35 3.63
CA ALA A 157 7.77 -12.93 4.27
C ALA A 157 8.14 -11.47 3.96
N VAL A 158 7.95 -11.04 2.70
CA VAL A 158 8.18 -9.63 2.31
C VAL A 158 7.17 -8.70 2.98
N LEU A 159 5.90 -9.09 3.05
CA LEU A 159 4.85 -8.29 3.66
C LEU A 159 5.02 -8.21 5.18
N ASP A 160 5.45 -9.27 5.85
CA ASP A 160 5.84 -9.26 7.26
C ASP A 160 6.96 -8.25 7.50
N TYR A 161 8.02 -8.27 6.68
CA TYR A 161 9.08 -7.27 6.75
C TYR A 161 8.57 -5.84 6.56
N LEU A 162 7.65 -5.61 5.62
CA LEU A 162 7.08 -4.29 5.37
C LEU A 162 6.19 -3.80 6.51
N ILE A 163 5.43 -4.70 7.13
CA ILE A 163 4.63 -4.42 8.33
C ILE A 163 5.54 -4.03 9.48
N ASP A 164 6.61 -4.79 9.72
CA ASP A 164 7.58 -4.50 10.79
C ASP A 164 8.36 -3.21 10.50
N LEU A 165 8.66 -2.93 9.22
CA LEU A 165 9.24 -1.67 8.80
C LEU A 165 8.28 -0.52 9.10
N ALA A 166 7.00 -0.61 8.71
CA ALA A 166 5.99 0.41 9.01
C ALA A 166 5.86 0.65 10.52
N ALA A 167 5.85 -0.42 11.32
CA ALA A 167 5.83 -0.36 12.78
C ALA A 167 7.07 0.34 13.38
N SER A 168 8.23 0.20 12.74
CA SER A 168 9.47 0.89 13.15
C SER A 168 9.56 2.36 12.70
N LEU A 169 8.67 2.77 11.78
CA LEU A 169 8.58 4.11 11.21
C LEU A 169 7.42 4.88 11.86
N GLN A 170 6.90 5.92 11.20
CA GLN A 170 5.68 6.63 11.63
C GLN A 170 4.39 5.92 11.16
N GLY A 171 4.48 4.66 10.73
CA GLY A 171 3.37 3.87 10.20
C GLY A 171 3.42 3.70 8.68
N GLY A 172 2.27 3.33 8.11
CA GLY A 172 2.11 3.14 6.67
C GLY A 172 0.66 2.87 6.27
N TYR A 173 0.40 2.91 4.96
CA TYR A 173 -0.90 2.60 4.39
C TYR A 173 -0.86 1.25 3.66
N PHE A 174 -1.57 0.25 4.17
CA PHE A 174 -1.74 -1.00 3.46
C PHE A 174 -2.62 -0.78 2.23
N TYR A 175 -2.13 -1.19 1.06
CA TYR A 175 -2.86 -1.18 -0.19
C TYR A 175 -3.27 -2.63 -0.53
N ALA A 176 -4.54 -3.01 -0.63
CA ALA A 176 -5.73 -2.18 -0.50
C ALA A 176 -6.70 -2.79 0.49
N LEU A 177 -7.61 -1.95 1.00
CA LEU A 177 -8.81 -2.43 1.66
C LEU A 177 -9.64 -3.27 0.70
N ASN A 178 -9.83 -2.79 -0.53
CA ASN A 178 -10.68 -3.40 -1.53
C ASN A 178 -10.16 -4.76 -2.01
N PRO A 179 -11.03 -5.78 -2.13
CA PRO A 179 -10.64 -7.13 -2.53
C PRO A 179 -10.46 -7.29 -4.05
N ASP A 180 -10.92 -6.35 -4.86
CA ASP A 180 -10.88 -6.39 -6.33
C ASP A 180 -9.58 -5.84 -6.93
N VAL A 181 -8.52 -5.74 -6.12
CA VAL A 181 -7.20 -5.36 -6.61
C VAL A 181 -6.53 -6.59 -7.22
N GLU A 182 -6.23 -6.50 -8.50
CA GLU A 182 -5.47 -7.50 -9.24
C GLU A 182 -4.06 -7.67 -8.66
N ARG A 183 -3.63 -8.93 -8.49
CA ARG A 183 -2.31 -9.33 -7.99
C ARG A 183 -1.74 -10.50 -8.74
N TYR A 184 -0.41 -10.56 -8.85
CA TYR A 184 0.29 -11.75 -9.29
C TYR A 184 0.43 -12.78 -8.15
N SER A 185 0.17 -14.04 -8.45
CA SER A 185 0.53 -15.15 -7.58
C SER A 185 2.01 -15.50 -7.73
N GLU A 186 2.58 -16.05 -6.66
CA GLU A 186 3.93 -16.62 -6.65
C GLU A 186 4.07 -17.83 -7.57
N ASP A 187 3.02 -18.64 -7.68
CA ASP A 187 3.03 -19.86 -8.47
C ASP A 187 2.22 -19.69 -9.75
N SER A 188 2.42 -20.65 -10.65
CA SER A 188 1.70 -20.67 -11.90
C SER A 188 0.26 -21.13 -11.76
N GLY A 189 -0.63 -20.46 -12.49
CA GLY A 189 -2.06 -20.74 -12.44
C GLY A 189 -2.42 -22.14 -12.94
N ASP A 190 -1.57 -22.73 -13.76
CA ASP A 190 -1.71 -24.07 -14.33
C ASP A 190 -0.83 -25.14 -13.63
N GLY A 191 -0.06 -24.75 -12.61
CA GLY A 191 0.90 -25.63 -11.94
C GLY A 191 2.13 -25.99 -12.78
N GLN A 192 2.33 -25.36 -13.95
CA GLN A 192 3.53 -25.51 -14.80
C GLN A 192 4.45 -24.29 -14.68
N ALA A 193 5.76 -24.49 -14.62
CA ALA A 193 6.70 -23.37 -14.52
C ALA A 193 6.57 -22.39 -15.71
N GLY A 194 6.64 -21.09 -15.46
CA GLY A 194 6.79 -20.07 -16.52
C GLY A 194 5.56 -19.18 -16.81
N THR A 195 4.40 -19.43 -16.19
CA THR A 195 3.22 -18.58 -16.37
C THR A 195 2.75 -18.06 -15.01
N MET A 196 2.61 -16.75 -14.82
CA MET A 196 2.15 -16.21 -13.55
C MET A 196 0.62 -16.17 -13.50
N ALA A 197 0.04 -16.76 -12.45
CA ALA A 197 -1.38 -16.60 -12.18
C ALA A 197 -1.68 -15.17 -11.70
N VAL A 198 -2.93 -14.76 -11.88
CA VAL A 198 -3.47 -13.52 -11.35
C VAL A 198 -4.59 -13.84 -10.40
N THR A 199 -4.66 -13.12 -9.29
CA THR A 199 -5.71 -13.21 -8.27
C THR A 199 -6.23 -11.82 -7.91
N HIS A 200 -7.37 -11.76 -7.24
CA HIS A 200 -7.93 -10.52 -6.69
C HIS A 200 -7.77 -10.55 -5.18
N TYR A 201 -7.05 -9.57 -4.64
CA TYR A 201 -6.69 -9.58 -3.22
C TYR A 201 -6.51 -8.18 -2.62
N GLY A 202 -7.17 -7.99 -1.47
CA GLY A 202 -7.00 -6.89 -0.54
C GLY A 202 -7.25 -7.37 0.89
N LEU A 203 -7.48 -6.45 1.83
CA LEU A 203 -7.79 -6.81 3.21
C LEU A 203 -9.15 -7.52 3.30
N MET A 204 -10.15 -7.03 2.57
CA MET A 204 -11.46 -7.66 2.52
C MET A 204 -11.42 -8.91 1.63
N GLN A 205 -12.36 -9.84 1.85
CA GLN A 205 -12.54 -11.00 0.99
C GLN A 205 -13.41 -10.66 -0.22
N THR A 206 -13.06 -11.20 -1.40
CA THR A 206 -13.80 -11.01 -2.66
C THR A 206 -15.24 -11.50 -2.62
N SER A 207 -15.51 -12.51 -1.79
CA SER A 207 -16.83 -13.13 -1.63
C SER A 207 -17.85 -12.25 -0.92
N SER A 208 -17.41 -11.33 -0.06
CA SER A 208 -18.31 -10.59 0.84
C SER A 208 -18.12 -9.08 0.85
N TRP A 209 -16.90 -8.58 0.58
CA TRP A 209 -16.51 -7.18 0.83
C TRP A 209 -16.73 -6.69 2.28
N GLN A 210 -17.04 -7.60 3.20
CA GLN A 210 -17.45 -7.31 4.58
C GLN A 210 -16.60 -8.05 5.61
N GLU A 211 -16.07 -9.21 5.25
CA GLU A 211 -15.18 -9.99 6.09
C GLU A 211 -13.73 -9.80 5.65
N PRO A 212 -12.80 -9.47 6.56
CA PRO A 212 -11.38 -9.40 6.24
C PRO A 212 -10.74 -10.79 6.18
N TYR A 213 -9.57 -10.89 5.55
CA TYR A 213 -8.65 -12.00 5.79
C TYR A 213 -8.09 -11.87 7.22
N ALA A 214 -8.45 -12.82 8.09
CA ALA A 214 -8.18 -12.71 9.53
C ALA A 214 -6.68 -12.73 9.85
N ASP A 215 -5.90 -13.52 9.12
CA ASP A 215 -4.45 -13.64 9.24
C ASP A 215 -3.73 -12.35 8.82
N LEU A 216 -4.14 -11.74 7.71
CA LEU A 216 -3.63 -10.44 7.28
C LEU A 216 -4.03 -9.33 8.26
N LEU A 217 -5.27 -9.34 8.76
CA LEU A 217 -5.72 -8.36 9.75
C LEU A 217 -4.89 -8.47 11.04
N GLU A 218 -4.66 -9.68 11.53
CA GLU A 218 -3.79 -9.94 12.69
C GLU A 218 -2.37 -9.45 12.44
N ALA A 219 -1.81 -9.71 11.25
CA ALA A 219 -0.48 -9.22 10.91
C ALA A 219 -0.40 -7.68 10.92
N LEU A 220 -1.39 -7.00 10.33
CA LEU A 220 -1.45 -5.53 10.28
C LEU A 220 -1.58 -4.89 11.66
N GLN A 221 -2.13 -5.59 12.65
CA GLN A 221 -2.22 -5.11 14.05
C GLN A 221 -0.85 -4.95 14.73
N ARG A 222 0.24 -5.49 14.15
CA ARG A 222 1.60 -5.23 14.63
C ARG A 222 2.04 -3.79 14.42
N ILE A 223 1.40 -3.05 13.49
CA ILE A 223 1.63 -1.62 13.31
C ILE A 223 0.96 -0.87 14.46
N PRO A 224 1.71 -0.08 15.25
CA PRO A 224 1.13 0.67 16.36
C PRO A 224 0.01 1.60 15.87
N SER A 225 -1.14 1.50 16.52
CA SER A 225 -2.27 2.40 16.28
C SER A 225 -2.72 3.03 17.60
N THR A 226 -3.31 4.21 17.49
CA THR A 226 -4.06 4.83 18.59
C THR A 226 -5.54 4.64 18.32
N GLU A 227 -6.37 4.69 19.37
CA GLU A 227 -7.81 4.78 19.16
C GLU A 227 -8.11 5.95 18.22
N ILE A 228 -8.91 5.68 17.18
CA ILE A 228 -9.38 6.73 16.28
C ILE A 228 -10.31 7.61 17.12
N PRO A 229 -9.99 8.90 17.32
CA PRO A 229 -10.84 9.75 18.13
C PRO A 229 -12.23 9.81 17.50
N CYS A 230 -13.26 9.59 18.31
CA CYS A 230 -14.65 9.73 17.89
C CYS A 230 -14.92 11.18 17.51
N PHE A 231 -14.90 11.51 16.22
CA PHE A 231 -15.32 12.82 15.74
C PHE A 231 -16.85 12.88 15.67
N GLY A 232 -17.47 13.68 16.54
CA GLY A 232 -18.91 13.95 16.52
C GLY A 232 -19.73 13.46 17.72
N GLY A 233 -19.10 12.89 18.75
CA GLY A 233 -19.75 12.67 20.04
C GLY A 233 -19.81 13.97 20.84
N LYS A 234 -20.98 14.34 21.40
CA LYS A 234 -21.03 15.35 22.46
C LYS A 234 -20.13 14.86 23.60
N GLU A 235 -19.28 15.72 24.14
CA GLU A 235 -18.59 15.45 25.41
C GLU A 235 -19.64 15.09 26.45
N SER A 236 -19.76 13.81 26.80
CA SER A 236 -20.49 13.41 27.99
C SER A 236 -19.56 13.66 29.17
N SER A 237 -19.79 14.77 29.84
CA SER A 237 -19.26 15.02 31.18
C SER A 237 -19.53 13.82 32.08
N GLY A 238 -18.45 13.12 32.49
CA GLY A 238 -18.36 12.23 33.65
C GLY A 238 -19.46 11.19 33.85
N GLY A 239 -19.17 9.92 33.56
CA GLY A 239 -20.00 8.79 33.96
C GLY A 239 -19.19 7.50 34.09
N SER A 240 -19.07 7.02 35.32
CA SER A 240 -18.36 5.83 35.82
C SER A 240 -18.20 4.63 34.87
N SER A 241 -17.01 4.03 34.96
CA SER A 241 -16.70 2.66 34.55
C SER A 241 -17.72 1.65 35.07
N VAL A 242 -18.31 0.86 34.16
CA VAL A 242 -19.00 -0.39 34.49
C VAL A 242 -18.16 -1.54 33.94
N PRO A 243 -17.87 -2.60 34.74
CA PRO A 243 -16.99 -3.68 34.32
C PRO A 243 -17.66 -4.62 33.32
N ALA A 244 -16.82 -5.22 32.48
CA ALA A 244 -17.18 -6.22 31.49
C ALA A 244 -17.93 -7.41 32.12
N ALA A 245 -19.12 -7.71 31.58
CA ALA A 245 -19.85 -8.93 31.87
C ALA A 245 -20.21 -9.63 30.55
N ASN A 246 -19.65 -10.84 30.39
CA ASN A 246 -20.16 -12.00 29.67
C ASN A 246 -20.77 -11.78 28.28
N ARG A 247 -19.97 -12.05 27.23
CA ARG A 247 -20.48 -12.53 25.93
C ARG A 247 -20.02 -13.98 25.74
N ASP A 248 -20.72 -14.88 26.41
CA ASP A 248 -20.78 -16.28 26.02
C ASP A 248 -22.21 -16.60 25.54
N ALA A 249 -22.25 -17.52 24.58
CA ALA A 249 -23.40 -18.16 23.97
C ALA A 249 -24.08 -17.44 22.79
N ALA A 250 -23.77 -18.01 21.61
CA ALA A 250 -24.73 -18.58 20.67
C ALA A 250 -24.63 -17.98 19.26
N PHE A 251 -23.90 -18.67 18.37
CA PHE A 251 -24.45 -18.96 17.05
C PHE A 251 -24.05 -20.37 16.63
N ALA A 252 -25.09 -21.12 16.26
CA ALA A 252 -25.11 -22.55 16.07
C ALA A 252 -24.41 -22.97 14.77
N LEU A 253 -23.84 -24.18 14.80
CA LEU A 253 -23.39 -24.92 13.64
C LEU A 253 -24.51 -25.06 12.60
N LEU A 254 -24.19 -24.73 11.35
CA LEU A 254 -24.83 -25.36 10.20
C LEU A 254 -23.72 -25.95 9.31
N VAL A 255 -23.58 -27.27 9.36
CA VAL A 255 -22.77 -28.06 8.44
C VAL A 255 -23.56 -28.17 7.14
N ILE A 256 -23.06 -27.57 6.06
CA ILE A 256 -23.43 -27.95 4.70
C ILE A 256 -22.11 -28.24 3.97
N SER A 257 -21.81 -29.53 3.86
CA SER A 257 -20.81 -30.03 2.94
C SER A 257 -21.40 -29.94 1.53
N LEU A 258 -20.87 -29.05 0.70
CA LEU A 258 -20.95 -29.20 -0.76
C LEU A 258 -19.54 -29.26 -1.34
N ALA A 259 -19.42 -30.19 -2.27
CA ALA A 259 -18.20 -30.69 -2.87
C ALA A 259 -17.48 -29.66 -3.75
N PHE A 260 -16.17 -29.87 -3.85
CA PHE A 260 -15.24 -29.46 -4.90
C PHE A 260 -15.88 -28.92 -6.18
N PHE A 261 -15.44 -27.73 -6.60
CA PHE A 261 -15.23 -27.44 -8.00
C PHE A 261 -13.84 -26.84 -8.21
N LEU A 262 -13.03 -27.61 -8.94
CA LEU A 262 -11.84 -27.20 -9.66
C LEU A 262 -12.23 -26.20 -10.77
N CYS A 263 -11.22 -25.47 -11.25
CA CYS A 263 -11.28 -24.70 -12.48
C CYS A 263 -11.88 -25.51 -13.63
N ASP A 264 -12.83 -24.92 -14.35
CA ASP A 264 -13.03 -24.98 -15.82
C ASP A 264 -14.44 -24.47 -16.18
N PRO A 265 -14.72 -24.00 -17.41
CA PRO A 265 -13.91 -23.28 -18.40
C PRO A 265 -14.42 -21.84 -18.66
#